data_AF-A0A5K1DV19-F1
#
_entry.id   AF-A0A5K1DV19-F1
#
_cell.length_a   1.000
_cell.length_b   1.000
_cell.length_c   1.000
_cell.angle_alpha   90.00
_cell.angle_beta   90.00
_cell.angle_gamma   90.00
#
_symmetry.space_group_name_H-M   'P 1'
#
loop_
_entity.id
_entity.type
_entity.pdbx_description
1 polymer ?
#
loop_
_entity_poly.entity_id
_entity_poly.type
_entity_poly.pdbx_seq_one_letter_code
_entity_poly.pdbx_strand_id
1 'polypeptide(L)' 'MATFSRMVKMILVMGFLLATAVTSQQLSPSFYTNSCPQALAVIRNVVSKAVASEPRTGASLLRLQFHDCFVNV' A
#
# COMPACT_ATOMS: atom_id res chain seq x y z
N MET A 1 -45.74 11.18 2.33
CA MET A 1 -44.79 12.26 1.97
C MET A 1 -43.57 12.30 2.91
N ALA A 2 -43.76 12.43 4.23
CA ALA A 2 -42.64 12.48 5.19
C ALA A 2 -41.79 11.18 5.23
N THR A 3 -42.42 10.02 5.08
CA THR A 3 -41.74 8.71 5.04
C THR A 3 -40.87 8.53 3.79
N PHE A 4 -41.38 8.93 2.62
CA PHE A 4 -40.64 8.93 1.37
C PHE A 4 -39.44 9.89 1.42
N SER A 5 -39.63 11.10 1.96
CA SER A 5 -38.55 12.07 2.17
C SER A 5 -37.46 11.55 3.11
N ARG A 6 -37.82 10.83 4.18
CA ARG A 6 -36.86 10.17 5.08
C ARG A 6 -36.06 9.07 4.37
N MET A 7 -36.72 8.27 3.54
CA MET A 7 -36.07 7.17 2.82
C MET A 7 -35.03 7.70 1.80
N VAL A 8 -35.38 8.75 1.06
CA VAL A 8 -34.44 9.41 0.11
C VAL A 8 -33.22 9.97 0.85
N LYS A 9 -33.42 10.63 2.00
CA LYS A 9 -32.29 11.14 2.82
C LYS A 9 -31.36 10.01 3.29
N MET A 10 -31.91 8.89 3.72
CA MET A 10 -31.11 7.73 4.14
C MET A 10 -30.30 7.14 2.98
N ILE A 11 -30.89 7.04 1.80
CA ILE A 11 -30.21 6.57 0.58
C ILE A 11 -29.08 7.53 0.19
N LEU A 12 -29.32 8.84 0.25
CA LEU A 12 -28.30 9.85 -0.05
C LEU A 12 -27.12 9.80 0.94
N VAL A 13 -27.40 9.63 2.23
CA VAL A 13 -26.35 9.50 3.27
C VAL A 13 -25.54 8.22 3.07
N MET A 14 -26.20 7.08 2.80
CA MET A 14 -25.53 5.81 2.54
C MET A 14 -24.66 5.88 1.28
N GLY A 15 -25.18 6.49 0.20
CA GLY A 15 -24.43 6.71 -1.04
C GLY A 15 -23.20 7.59 -0.84
N PHE A 16 -23.30 8.64 -0.02
CA PHE A 16 -22.16 9.50 0.32
C PHE A 16 -21.10 8.75 1.13
N LEU A 17 -21.49 7.91 2.09
CA LEU A 17 -20.55 7.08 2.87
C LEU A 17 -19.81 6.07 1.98
N LEU A 18 -20.52 5.40 1.06
CA LEU A 18 -19.93 4.47 0.09
C LEU A 18 -18.96 5.15 -0.88
N ALA A 19 -19.23 6.39 -1.28
CA ALA A 19 -18.34 7.17 -2.14
C ALA A 19 -17.01 7.55 -1.47
N THR A 20 -16.94 7.57 -0.14
CA THR A 20 -15.68 7.79 0.60
C THR A 20 -14.90 6.49 0.85
N ALA A 21 -15.49 5.33 0.58
CA ALA A 21 -14.89 4.01 0.82
C ALA A 21 -13.95 3.54 -0.30
N VAL A 22 -13.74 4.35 -1.35
CA VAL A 22 -12.65 4.11 -2.32
C VAL A 22 -11.31 4.35 -1.64
N THR A 23 -10.81 3.30 -0.98
CA THR A 23 -9.47 3.27 -0.42
C THR A 23 -8.47 3.12 -1.55
N SER A 24 -7.71 4.17 -1.87
CA SER A 24 -6.36 3.99 -2.40
C SER A 24 -5.61 3.08 -1.41
N GLN A 25 -4.94 2.02 -1.86
CA GLN A 25 -4.16 1.14 -0.98
C GLN A 25 -3.34 1.97 0.03
N GLN A 26 -3.78 1.95 1.30
CA GLN A 26 -3.17 2.77 2.34
C GLN A 26 -1.82 2.17 2.71
N LEU A 27 -0.77 2.74 2.11
CA LEU A 27 0.60 2.50 2.53
C LEU A 27 0.84 3.22 3.86
N SER A 28 1.47 2.54 4.80
CA SER A 28 1.94 3.13 6.05
C SER A 28 3.39 2.71 6.31
N PRO A 29 4.27 3.64 6.73
CA PRO A 29 5.61 3.28 7.20
C PRO A 29 5.61 2.27 8.35
N SER A 30 4.51 2.21 9.13
CA SER A 30 4.35 1.32 10.28
C SER A 30 3.64 0.00 9.95
N PHE A 31 3.38 -0.32 8.68
CA PHE A 31 2.56 -1.46 8.28
C PHE A 31 2.99 -2.81 8.93
N TYR A 32 4.29 -3.07 9.03
CA TYR A 32 4.83 -4.31 9.59
C TYR A 32 5.11 -4.28 11.09
N THR A 33 4.83 -3.18 11.79
CA THR A 33 5.21 -3.02 13.21
C THR A 33 4.64 -4.09 14.14
N ASN A 34 3.42 -4.58 13.88
CA ASN A 34 2.77 -5.59 14.70
C ASN A 34 2.89 -7.02 14.13
N SER A 35 2.85 -7.16 12.80
CA SER A 35 2.83 -8.46 12.13
C SER A 35 4.22 -9.05 11.94
N CYS A 36 5.23 -8.22 11.65
CA CYS A 36 6.61 -8.63 11.48
C CYS A 36 7.57 -7.49 11.86
N PRO A 37 7.79 -7.25 13.17
CA PRO A 37 8.55 -6.09 13.65
C PRO A 37 9.99 -6.03 13.13
N GLN A 38 10.56 -7.19 12.76
CA GLN A 38 11.94 -7.32 12.30
C GLN A 38 12.08 -7.24 10.76
N ALA A 39 10.99 -7.10 10.01
CA ALA A 39 11.01 -7.15 8.54
C ALA A 39 12.04 -6.20 7.92
N LEU A 40 11.98 -4.91 8.26
CA LEU A 40 12.91 -3.91 7.71
C LEU A 40 14.36 -4.15 8.13
N ALA A 41 14.60 -4.61 9.35
CA ALA A 41 15.95 -4.91 9.85
C ALA A 41 16.56 -6.10 9.09
N VAL A 42 15.80 -7.17 8.90
CA VAL A 42 16.22 -8.35 8.12
C VAL A 42 16.50 -7.98 6.67
N ILE A 43 15.59 -7.26 6.01
CA ILE A 43 15.77 -6.82 4.62
C ILE A 43 17.05 -5.99 4.48
N ARG A 44 17.26 -5.00 5.35
CA ARG A 44 18.47 -4.16 5.35
C ARG A 44 19.73 -5.01 5.48
N ASN A 45 19.78 -5.93 6.45
CA ASN A 45 20.96 -6.76 6.68
C ASN A 45 21.29 -7.65 5.47
N VAL A 46 20.28 -8.26 4.84
CA VAL A 46 20.48 -9.12 3.67
C VAL A 46 20.93 -8.30 2.46
N VAL A 47 20.25 -7.19 2.18
CA VAL A 47 20.59 -6.31 1.04
C VAL A 47 21.99 -5.72 1.21
N SER A 48 22.35 -5.23 2.41
CA SER A 48 23.69 -4.71 2.68
C SER A 48 24.78 -5.75 2.46
N LYS A 49 24.57 -7.00 2.89
CA LYS A 49 25.52 -8.10 2.63
C LYS A 49 25.65 -8.40 1.13
N ALA A 50 24.53 -8.43 0.41
CA ALA A 50 24.52 -8.71 -1.03
C ALA A 50 25.23 -7.60 -1.83
N VAL A 51 24.99 -6.33 -1.48
CA VAL A 51 25.66 -5.18 -2.10
C VAL A 51 27.15 -5.15 -1.76
N ALA A 52 27.54 -5.50 -0.53
CA ALA A 52 28.95 -5.59 -0.16
C ALA A 52 29.68 -6.70 -0.92
N SER A 53 28.99 -7.82 -1.22
CA SER A 53 29.54 -8.91 -2.03
C SER A 53 29.62 -8.57 -3.51
N GLU A 54 28.62 -7.87 -4.05
CA GLU A 54 28.55 -7.47 -5.46
C GLU A 54 27.85 -6.09 -5.55
N PRO A 55 28.62 -4.98 -5.72
CA PRO A 55 28.07 -3.62 -5.68
C PRO A 55 26.96 -3.37 -6.68
N ARG A 56 27.01 -4.02 -7.85
CA ARG A 56 25.98 -3.90 -8.89
C ARG A 56 24.60 -4.36 -8.41
N THR A 57 24.52 -5.23 -7.40
CA THR A 57 23.26 -5.72 -6.82
C THR A 57 22.32 -4.60 -6.42
N GLY A 58 22.84 -3.49 -5.88
CA GLY A 58 22.01 -2.33 -5.50
C GLY A 58 21.28 -1.73 -6.71
N ALA A 59 22.00 -1.53 -7.82
CA ALA A 59 21.41 -1.03 -9.06
C ALA A 59 20.42 -2.03 -9.68
N SER A 60 20.72 -3.33 -9.62
CA SER A 60 19.81 -4.38 -10.11
C SER A 60 18.48 -4.41 -9.36
N LEU A 61 18.50 -4.29 -8.02
CA LEU A 61 17.29 -4.26 -7.20
C LEU A 61 16.43 -3.02 -7.47
N LEU A 62 17.06 -1.84 -7.63
CA LEU A 62 16.34 -0.61 -7.99
C LEU A 62 15.68 -0.72 -9.37
N ARG A 63 16.40 -1.28 -10.35
CA ARG A 63 15.85 -1.52 -11.69
C ARG A 63 14.67 -2.50 -11.64
N LEU A 64 14.76 -3.55 -10.83
CA LEU A 64 13.68 -4.52 -10.66
C LEU A 64 12.43 -3.86 -10.06
N GLN A 65 12.58 -3.09 -8.97
CA GLN A 65 11.47 -2.34 -8.37
C GLN A 65 10.80 -1.40 -9.37
N PHE A 66 11.59 -0.69 -10.19
CA PHE A 66 11.07 0.16 -11.25
C PHE A 66 10.31 -0.64 -12.30
N HIS A 67 10.88 -1.75 -12.76
CA HIS A 67 10.28 -2.60 -13.79
C HIS A 67 8.93 -3.18 -13.34
N ASP A 68 8.84 -3.67 -12.09
CA ASP A 68 7.60 -4.22 -11.52
C ASP A 68 6.51 -3.15 -11.36
N CYS A 69 6.88 -1.91 -11.06
CA CYS A 69 5.90 -0.84 -10.89
C CYS A 69 5.42 -0.22 -12.21
N PHE A 70 6.27 -0.19 -13.24
CA PHE A 70 6.00 0.55 -14.47
C PHE A 70 5.60 -0.33 -15.66
N VAL A 71 5.85 -1.63 -15.61
CA VAL A 71 5.53 -2.57 -16.69
C VAL A 71 4.44 -3.53 -16.24
N ASN A 72 3.20 -3.03 -16.19
CA ASN A 72 1.99 -3.85 -16.16
C ASN A 72 1.46 -3.97 -17.59
N VAL A 73 1.84 -5.03 -18.29
CA VAL A 73 1.20 -5.42 -19.56
C VAL A 73 -0.08 -6.20 -19.30
#